data_AF-A0AAI8CLG9-F1
#
_entry.id   AF-A0AAI8CLG9-F1
#
_cell.length_a   1.000
_cell.length_b   1.000
_cell.length_c   1.000
_cell.angle_alpha   90.00
_cell.angle_beta   90.00
_cell.angle_gamma   90.00
#
_symmetry.space_group_name_H-M   'P 1'
#
loop_
_entity.id
_entity.type
_entity.pdbx_description
1 polymer ?
#
loop_
_entity_poly.entity_id
_entity_poly.type
_entity_poly.pdbx_seq_one_letter_code
_entity_poly.pdbx_strand_id
1 'polypeptide(L)'
;MCNTYKVKPFSTTQFWYIALSFGVHFFMAFIGIIASTVTRKRVSADAITIFLLGFFYIIGLIARIYEKYAYLKNLTPFGVFDPADIIKTESFNNLALILVFILYIAGILFSVVYYERKDIYA
;
A
#
# COMPACT_ATOMS: atom_id res chain seq x y z
N MET A 1 -13.91 -7.04 40.01
CA MET A 1 -13.93 -8.09 38.95
C MET A 1 -12.98 -7.65 37.85
N CYS A 2 -11.75 -8.13 37.87
CA CYS A 2 -10.85 -7.98 36.73
C CYS A 2 -11.38 -8.90 35.64
N ASN A 3 -12.11 -8.33 34.68
CA ASN A 3 -12.39 -9.02 33.42
C ASN A 3 -11.03 -9.37 32.82
N THR A 4 -10.64 -10.63 32.96
CA THR A 4 -9.51 -11.22 32.26
C THR A 4 -9.82 -11.03 30.79
N TYR A 5 -9.16 -10.08 30.14
CA TYR A 5 -9.20 -9.97 28.69
C TYR A 5 -8.98 -11.39 28.15
N LYS A 6 -9.96 -11.94 27.41
CA LYS A 6 -9.80 -13.23 26.76
C LYS A 6 -8.67 -13.06 25.74
N VAL A 7 -7.44 -13.29 26.17
CA VAL A 7 -6.28 -13.26 25.30
C VAL A 7 -6.48 -14.44 24.35
N LYS A 8 -6.84 -14.16 23.09
CA LYS A 8 -6.82 -15.20 22.06
C LYS A 8 -5.41 -15.79 22.04
N PRO A 9 -5.26 -17.13 21.95
CA PRO A 9 -3.94 -17.72 21.80
C PRO A 9 -3.26 -17.16 20.55
N PHE A 10 -1.93 -17.04 20.61
CA PHE A 10 -1.15 -16.57 19.46
C PHE A 10 -1.40 -17.45 18.24
N SER A 11 -1.73 -16.83 17.12
CA SER A 11 -1.95 -17.51 15.84
C SER A 11 -0.82 -17.18 14.89
N THR A 12 -0.01 -18.19 14.55
CA THR A 12 1.09 -18.06 13.57
C THR A 12 0.59 -17.60 12.20
N THR A 13 -0.60 -18.05 11.79
CA THR A 13 -1.20 -17.64 10.51
C THR A 13 -1.55 -16.16 10.50
N GLN A 14 -2.19 -15.66 11.56
CA GLN A 14 -2.54 -14.23 11.67
C GLN A 14 -1.29 -13.37 11.75
N PHE A 15 -0.25 -13.84 12.45
CA PHE A 15 1.04 -13.17 12.47
C PHE A 15 1.58 -12.97 11.05
N TRP A 16 1.58 -14.02 10.21
CA TRP A 16 2.04 -13.90 8.83
C TRP A 16 1.15 -12.99 7.98
N TYR A 17 -0.17 -13.00 8.15
CA TYR A 17 -1.04 -12.07 7.44
C TYR A 17 -0.74 -10.60 7.77
N ILE A 18 -0.54 -10.30 9.05
CA ILE A 18 -0.17 -8.94 9.49
C ILE A 18 1.24 -8.59 8.99
N ALA A 19 2.19 -9.53 9.05
CA ALA A 19 3.53 -9.31 8.52
C ALA A 19 3.50 -9.02 7.01
N LEU A 20 2.66 -9.73 6.25
CA LEU A 20 2.47 -9.54 4.82
C LEU A 20 1.69 -8.26 4.45
N SER A 21 1.08 -7.57 5.42
CA SER A 21 0.58 -6.20 5.21
C SER A 21 1.70 -5.20 4.81
N PHE A 22 2.97 -5.62 4.89
CA PHE A 22 4.06 -4.91 4.24
C PHE A 22 3.83 -4.65 2.74
N GLY A 23 2.89 -5.35 2.08
CA GLY A 23 2.43 -5.05 0.71
C GLY A 23 2.15 -3.57 0.43
N VAL A 24 1.74 -2.79 1.44
CA VAL A 24 1.63 -1.32 1.33
C VAL A 24 2.93 -0.67 0.83
N HIS A 25 4.09 -1.15 1.30
CA HIS A 25 5.40 -0.62 0.91
C HIS A 25 5.73 -0.91 -0.54
N PHE A 26 5.36 -2.07 -1.08
CA PHE A 26 5.53 -2.35 -2.52
C PHE A 26 4.71 -1.39 -3.37
N PHE A 27 3.47 -1.09 -2.95
CA PHE A 27 2.63 -0.11 -3.65
C PHE A 27 3.24 1.30 -3.57
N MET A 28 3.74 1.70 -2.41
CA MET A 28 4.40 3.01 -2.27
C MET A 28 5.73 3.08 -3.02
N ALA A 29 6.48 1.99 -3.08
CA ALA A 29 7.70 1.88 -3.87
C ALA A 29 7.39 2.00 -5.37
N PHE A 30 6.33 1.35 -5.84
CA PHE A 30 5.82 1.52 -7.21
C PHE A 30 5.54 2.99 -7.52
N ILE A 31 4.78 3.69 -6.65
CA ILE A 31 4.51 5.13 -6.82
C ILE A 31 5.80 5.94 -6.88
N GLY A 32 6.72 5.69 -5.96
CA GLY A 32 8.00 6.41 -5.90
C GLY A 32 8.85 6.21 -7.15
N ILE A 33 8.89 4.98 -7.68
CA ILE A 33 9.59 4.64 -8.93
C ILE A 33 8.96 5.40 -10.10
N ILE A 34 7.64 5.36 -10.25
CA ILE A 34 6.95 6.06 -11.33
C ILE A 34 7.17 7.56 -11.23
N ALA A 35 6.97 8.15 -10.05
CA ALA A 35 7.14 9.58 -9.83
C ALA A 35 8.58 10.04 -10.16
N SER A 36 9.58 9.28 -9.72
CA SER A 36 11.00 9.57 -9.99
C SER A 36 11.37 9.39 -11.47
N THR A 37 10.72 8.44 -12.16
CA THR A 37 10.95 8.17 -13.58
C THR A 37 10.41 9.31 -14.45
N VAL A 38 9.16 9.72 -14.21
CA VAL A 38 8.46 10.68 -15.08
C VAL A 38 8.86 12.12 -14.78
N THR A 39 9.24 12.44 -13.55
CA THR A 39 9.68 13.80 -13.20
C THR A 39 11.17 13.98 -13.42
N ARG A 40 11.60 15.20 -13.76
CA ARG A 40 13.03 15.53 -13.90
C ARG A 40 13.67 15.94 -12.58
N LYS A 41 12.92 16.68 -11.74
CA LYS A 41 13.42 17.24 -10.49
C LYS A 41 13.06 16.30 -9.33
N ARG A 42 14.07 15.90 -8.56
CA ARG A 42 13.91 15.07 -7.36
C ARG A 42 12.87 15.64 -6.39
N VAL A 43 12.90 16.95 -6.14
CA VAL A 43 11.95 17.63 -5.24
C VAL A 43 10.50 17.42 -5.69
N SER A 44 10.24 17.40 -7.00
CA SER A 44 8.90 17.14 -7.52
C SER A 44 8.49 15.67 -7.34
N ALA A 45 9.40 14.73 -7.56
CA ALA A 45 9.16 13.30 -7.32
C ALA A 45 8.79 13.02 -5.86
N ASP A 46 9.58 13.59 -4.94
CA ASP A 46 9.40 13.44 -3.49
C ASP A 46 8.04 14.04 -3.06
N ALA A 47 7.72 15.24 -3.56
CA ALA A 47 6.45 15.90 -3.26
C ALA A 47 5.24 15.09 -3.75
N ILE A 48 5.28 14.54 -4.97
CA ILE A 48 4.20 13.70 -5.52
C ILE A 48 4.04 12.43 -4.68
N THR A 49 5.16 11.78 -4.31
CA THR A 49 5.14 10.53 -3.54
C THR A 49 4.54 10.76 -2.15
N ILE A 50 4.95 11.82 -1.47
CA ILE A 50 4.42 12.20 -0.15
C ILE A 50 2.94 12.61 -0.24
N PHE A 51 2.57 13.38 -1.27
CA PHE A 51 1.18 13.75 -1.50
C PHE A 51 0.31 12.50 -1.65
N LEU A 52 0.72 11.55 -2.50
CA LEU A 52 -0.03 10.32 -2.73
C LEU A 52 -0.09 9.44 -1.48
N LEU A 53 1.00 9.34 -0.71
CA LEU A 53 1.02 8.67 0.59
C LEU A 53 -0.08 9.24 1.51
N GLY A 54 -0.07 10.57 1.71
CA GLY A 54 -1.03 11.26 2.55
C GLY A 54 -2.46 11.15 2.01
N PHE A 55 -2.65 11.30 0.70
CA PHE A 55 -3.94 11.21 0.02
C PHE A 55 -4.58 9.82 0.22
N PHE A 56 -3.85 8.74 -0.06
CA PHE A 56 -4.35 7.39 0.16
C PHE A 56 -4.59 7.10 1.63
N TYR A 57 -3.75 7.61 2.54
CA TYR A 57 -3.96 7.47 3.97
C TYR A 57 -5.27 8.14 4.42
N ILE A 58 -5.51 9.38 3.99
CA ILE A 58 -6.74 10.13 4.29
C ILE A 58 -7.96 9.41 3.74
N ILE A 59 -7.92 8.91 2.49
CA ILE A 59 -9.03 8.11 1.92
C ILE A 59 -9.28 6.86 2.77
N GLY A 60 -8.23 6.13 3.15
CA GLY A 60 -8.37 4.95 4.01
C GLY A 60 -8.95 5.29 5.39
N LEU A 61 -8.61 6.46 5.95
CA LEU A 61 -9.17 6.96 7.19
C LEU A 61 -10.66 7.31 7.04
N ILE A 62 -11.05 8.00 5.97
CA ILE A 62 -12.46 8.30 5.66
C ILE A 62 -13.28 7.01 5.56
N ALA A 63 -12.74 6.00 4.86
CA ALA A 63 -13.39 4.70 4.71
C ALA A 63 -13.66 3.99 6.05
N ARG A 64 -12.77 4.18 7.04
CA ARG A 64 -12.91 3.59 8.38
C ARG A 64 -13.90 4.35 9.27
N ILE A 65 -13.94 5.67 9.17
CA ILE A 65 -14.78 6.51 10.04
C ILE A 65 -16.23 6.51 9.57
N TYR A 66 -16.45 6.55 8.26
CA TYR A 66 -17.77 6.72 7.68
C TYR A 66 -18.21 5.43 6.99
N GLU A 67 -19.15 4.70 7.58
CA GLU A 67 -19.66 3.43 7.04
C GLU A 67 -20.17 3.55 5.59
N LYS A 68 -20.82 4.68 5.26
CA LYS A 68 -21.26 5.00 3.89
C LYS A 68 -20.14 4.88 2.85
N TYR A 69 -18.91 5.16 3.25
CA TYR A 69 -17.72 5.17 2.38
C TYR A 69 -16.81 3.96 2.60
N ALA A 70 -17.28 2.91 3.28
CA ALA A 70 -16.49 1.70 3.54
C ALA A 70 -15.92 1.07 2.25
N TYR A 71 -16.59 1.22 1.11
CA TYR A 71 -16.11 0.72 -0.19
C TYR A 71 -14.76 1.35 -0.62
N LEU A 72 -14.42 2.55 -0.13
CA LEU A 72 -13.13 3.20 -0.41
C LEU A 72 -11.95 2.45 0.17
N LYS A 73 -12.16 1.53 1.14
CA LYS A 73 -11.09 0.70 1.70
C LYS A 73 -10.36 -0.12 0.62
N ASN A 74 -11.08 -0.50 -0.43
CA ASN A 74 -10.55 -1.31 -1.53
C ASN A 74 -9.72 -0.49 -2.54
N LEU A 75 -9.75 0.85 -2.45
CA LEU A 75 -9.04 1.75 -3.37
C LEU A 75 -7.69 2.22 -2.82
N THR A 76 -7.35 1.87 -1.58
CA THR A 76 -6.11 2.32 -0.94
C THR A 76 -5.33 1.12 -0.43
N PRO A 77 -3.99 1.14 -0.51
CA PRO A 77 -3.19 0.07 0.06
C PRO A 77 -3.42 -0.05 1.59
N PHE A 78 -3.70 1.08 2.26
CA PHE A 78 -3.94 1.14 3.70
C PHE A 78 -5.24 0.48 4.15
N GLY A 79 -6.27 0.48 3.30
CA GLY A 79 -7.53 -0.21 3.57
C GLY A 79 -7.47 -1.68 3.19
N VAL A 80 -6.80 -2.01 2.08
CA VAL A 80 -6.66 -3.39 1.60
C VAL A 80 -5.80 -4.26 2.53
N PHE A 81 -4.73 -3.69 3.09
CA PHE A 81 -3.80 -4.40 3.97
C PHE A 81 -3.97 -3.99 5.45
N ASP A 82 -5.14 -3.50 5.85
CA ASP A 82 -5.40 -3.03 7.22
C ASP A 82 -5.27 -4.18 8.24
N PRO A 83 -4.30 -4.13 9.17
CA PRO A 83 -4.12 -5.17 10.18
C PRO A 83 -5.36 -5.37 11.05
N ALA A 84 -6.14 -4.31 11.31
CA ALA A 84 -7.35 -4.42 12.12
C ALA A 84 -8.43 -5.24 11.41
N ASP A 85 -8.57 -5.10 10.09
CA ASP A 85 -9.54 -5.87 9.28
C ASP A 85 -9.09 -7.34 9.18
N ILE A 86 -7.79 -7.58 9.04
CA ILE A 86 -7.19 -8.92 9.02
C ILE A 86 -7.44 -9.66 10.34
N ILE A 87 -7.27 -8.99 11.49
CA ILE A 87 -7.52 -9.58 12.81
C ILE A 87 -9.01 -9.89 13.00
N LYS A 88 -9.90 -9.01 12.54
CA LYS A 88 -11.35 -9.17 12.69
C LYS A 88 -11.93 -10.27 11.80
N THR A 89 -11.47 -10.35 10.55
CA THR A 89 -12.00 -11.29 9.54
C THR A 89 -11.23 -12.60 9.48
N GLU A 90 -10.04 -12.65 10.09
CA GLU A 90 -9.10 -13.78 10.01
C GLU A 90 -8.73 -14.14 8.56
N SER A 91 -8.86 -13.16 7.66
CA SER A 91 -8.66 -13.32 6.22
C SER A 91 -7.62 -12.33 5.70
N PHE A 92 -6.92 -12.72 4.64
CA PHE A 92 -5.93 -11.88 3.97
C PHE A 92 -6.16 -11.87 2.46
N ASN A 93 -6.03 -10.71 1.85
CA ASN A 93 -6.25 -10.54 0.42
C ASN A 93 -4.98 -10.89 -0.38
N ASN A 94 -4.76 -12.19 -0.60
CA ASN A 94 -3.63 -12.71 -1.38
C ASN A 94 -3.58 -12.14 -2.81
N LEU A 95 -4.74 -11.96 -3.44
CA LEU A 95 -4.84 -11.43 -4.80
C LEU A 95 -4.32 -9.99 -4.85
N ALA A 96 -4.67 -9.16 -3.86
CA ALA A 96 -4.14 -7.80 -3.79
C ALA A 96 -2.63 -7.75 -3.60
N LEU A 97 -2.06 -8.64 -2.78
CA LEU A 97 -0.60 -8.72 -2.60
C LEU A 97 0.10 -9.03 -3.93
N ILE A 98 -0.40 -10.03 -4.66
CA ILE A 98 0.14 -10.42 -5.97
C ILE A 98 0.04 -9.25 -6.95
N LEU A 99 -1.11 -8.57 -7.02
CA LEU A 99 -1.30 -7.42 -7.92
C LEU A 99 -0.34 -6.28 -7.60
N VAL A 100 -0.16 -5.94 -6.32
CA VAL A 100 0.77 -4.89 -5.92
C VAL A 100 2.21 -5.27 -6.24
N PHE A 101 2.58 -6.53 -6.06
CA PHE A 101 3.90 -7.02 -6.47
C PHE A 101 4.09 -6.94 -8.00
N ILE A 102 3.09 -7.31 -8.79
CA ILE A 102 3.11 -7.14 -10.26
C ILE A 102 3.26 -5.67 -10.64
N LEU A 103 2.51 -4.76 -10.01
CA LEU A 103 2.63 -3.32 -10.25
C LEU A 103 4.04 -2.81 -9.95
N TYR A 104 4.62 -3.25 -8.83
CA TYR A 104 6.00 -2.92 -8.48
C TYR A 104 6.99 -3.34 -9.58
N ILE A 105 6.92 -4.59 -10.04
CA ILE A 105 7.76 -5.08 -11.14
C ILE A 105 7.48 -4.29 -12.44
N ALA A 106 6.22 -4.02 -12.76
CA ALA A 106 5.84 -3.25 -13.93
C ALA A 106 6.40 -1.82 -13.90
N GLY A 107 6.44 -1.18 -12.72
CA GLY A 107 7.04 0.14 -12.55
C GLY A 107 8.55 0.15 -12.81
N ILE A 108 9.26 -0.92 -12.42
CA ILE A 108 10.68 -1.09 -12.74
C ILE A 108 10.88 -1.29 -14.25
N LEU A 109 10.09 -2.16 -14.88
CA LEU A 109 10.19 -2.38 -16.33
C LEU A 109 9.88 -1.11 -17.11
N PHE A 110 8.85 -0.37 -16.68
CA PHE A 110 8.51 0.92 -17.24
C PHE A 110 9.68 1.91 -17.10
N SER A 111 10.35 1.98 -15.95
CA SER A 111 11.46 2.91 -15.77
C SER A 111 12.63 2.61 -16.69
N VAL A 112 12.97 1.32 -16.89
CA VAL A 112 14.00 0.90 -17.85
C VAL A 112 13.65 1.38 -19.26
N VAL A 113 12.46 1.02 -19.76
CA VAL A 113 12.04 1.38 -21.13
C VAL A 113 11.92 2.90 -21.31
N TYR A 114 11.48 3.61 -20.28
CA TYR A 114 11.37 5.07 -20.32
C TYR A 114 12.75 5.74 -20.38
N TYR A 115 13.72 5.27 -19.58
CA TYR A 115 15.07 5.81 -19.59
C TYR A 115 15.86 5.48 -20.86
N GLU A 116 15.62 4.34 -21.51
CA GLU A 116 16.21 4.05 -22.83
C GLU A 116 15.79 5.06 -23.90
N ARG A 117 14.58 5.62 -23.78
CA ARG A 117 14.01 6.57 -24.75
C ARG A 117 14.19 8.03 -24.36
N LYS A 118 14.46 8.30 -23.08
CA LYS A 118 14.67 9.65 -22.56
C LYS A 118 16.11 10.02 -22.84
N ASP A 119 16.32 11.12 -23.55
CA ASP A 119 17.66 11.67 -23.70
C ASP A 119 18.16 12.14 -22.32
N ILE A 120 19.02 11.35 -21.68
CA ILE A 120 19.54 11.60 -20.34
C ILE A 120 20.65 12.66 -20.39
N TYR A 121 21.14 13.01 -21.59
CA TYR A 121 22.28 13.89 -21.80
C TYR A 121 21.92 15.37 -22.05
N ALA A 122 20.65 15.77 -21.88
CA ALA A 122 20.19 17.15 -22.06
C ALA A 122 19.67 17.82 -20.77
#